data_AF-A0A952WFH2-F1
#
_entry.id   AF-A0A952WFH2-F1
#
_cell.length_a   1.000
_cell.length_b   1.000
_cell.length_c   1.000
_cell.angle_alpha   90.00
_cell.angle_beta   90.00
_cell.angle_gamma   90.00
#
_symmetry.space_group_name_H-M   'P 1'
#
loop_
_entity.id
_entity.type
_entity.pdbx_description
1 polymer ?
#
loop_
_entity_poly.entity_id
_entity_poly.type
_entity_poly.pdbx_seq_one_letter_code
_entity_poly.pdbx_strand_id
1 'polypeptide(L)'
;MSAASAISRDGPTEVVMTVKQRRGQRFFRASVLAGHDGKCCITGITHPEMLRASHIVPWKDDAKLRLNPRNGLCLNALHDAAFDRGLFTLTDACEVRHAKRLKKGLPREVWDGMFAKHEG
;
A
#
# COMPACT_ATOMS: atom_id res chain seq x y z
N MET A 1 0.85 6.74 -22.63
CA MET A 1 0.11 8.01 -22.62
C MET A 1 -1.35 7.67 -22.36
N SER A 2 -1.87 7.96 -21.17
CA SER A 2 -3.30 7.74 -20.86
C SER A 2 -3.99 9.09 -21.04
N ALA A 3 -4.90 9.16 -22.02
CA ALA A 3 -5.74 10.33 -22.21
C ALA A 3 -6.65 10.46 -20.99
N ALA A 4 -6.55 11.57 -20.27
CA ALA A 4 -7.58 11.96 -19.32
C ALA A 4 -8.86 12.20 -20.13
N SER A 5 -9.79 11.24 -20.08
CA SER A 5 -11.13 11.41 -20.63
C SER A 5 -11.79 12.56 -19.87
N ALA A 6 -12.30 13.56 -20.60
CA ALA A 6 -13.04 14.68 -20.03
C ALA A 6 -14.22 14.12 -19.22
N ILE A 7 -14.33 14.55 -17.96
CA ILE A 7 -15.42 14.14 -17.06
C ILE A 7 -16.70 14.82 -17.57
N SER A 8 -17.47 14.10 -18.39
CA SER A 8 -18.84 14.49 -18.77
C SER A 8 -19.77 14.26 -17.58
N ARG A 9 -20.59 15.26 -17.22
CA ARG A 9 -21.67 15.10 -16.23
C ARG A 9 -22.90 14.39 -16.82
N ASP A 10 -22.95 14.27 -18.14
CA ASP A 10 -24.05 13.65 -18.87
C ASP A 10 -23.64 12.28 -19.39
N GLY A 11 -24.47 11.27 -19.11
CA GLY A 11 -24.29 9.89 -19.54
C GLY A 11 -24.77 8.88 -18.50
N PRO A 12 -24.91 7.59 -18.89
CA PRO A 12 -25.25 6.53 -17.95
C PRO A 12 -24.18 6.42 -16.86
N THR A 13 -24.62 6.30 -15.60
CA THR A 13 -23.75 6.18 -14.41
C THR A 13 -23.11 4.79 -14.28
N GLU A 14 -23.44 3.87 -15.18
CA GLU A 14 -22.99 2.48 -15.15
C GLU A 14 -22.50 2.06 -16.54
N VAL A 15 -21.38 1.32 -16.57
CA VAL A 15 -20.81 0.72 -17.77
C VAL A 15 -20.35 -0.69 -17.46
N VAL A 16 -20.59 -1.64 -18.38
CA VAL A 16 -20.11 -3.01 -18.26
C VAL A 16 -18.68 -3.10 -18.81
N MET A 17 -17.76 -3.63 -18.02
CA MET A 17 -16.34 -3.75 -18.36
C MET A 17 -15.84 -5.18 -18.13
N THR A 18 -15.08 -5.72 -19.08
CA THR A 18 -14.36 -7.00 -18.91
C THR A 18 -13.00 -6.73 -18.27
N VAL A 19 -12.78 -7.19 -17.03
CA VAL A 19 -11.54 -6.96 -16.27
C VAL A 19 -10.86 -8.28 -15.88
N LYS A 20 -9.52 -8.28 -15.84
CA LYS A 20 -8.75 -9.40 -15.28
C LYS A 20 -8.73 -9.28 -13.76
N GLN A 21 -9.38 -10.21 -13.07
CA GLN A 21 -9.37 -10.26 -11.61
C GLN A 21 -8.11 -10.94 -11.07
N ARG A 22 -7.50 -10.37 -10.03
CA ARG A 22 -6.37 -10.99 -9.31
C ARG A 22 -6.87 -12.18 -8.49
N ARG A 23 -6.56 -13.40 -8.92
CA ARG A 23 -6.85 -14.62 -8.14
C ARG A 23 -5.83 -14.77 -7.00
N GLY A 24 -6.26 -15.34 -5.88
CA GLY A 24 -5.38 -15.62 -4.73
C GLY A 24 -5.09 -14.41 -3.83
N GLN A 25 -5.70 -13.25 -4.06
CA GLN A 25 -5.44 -12.06 -3.25
C GLN A 25 -5.85 -12.24 -1.77
N ARG A 26 -6.93 -12.99 -1.51
CA ARG A 26 -7.34 -13.34 -0.13
C ARG A 26 -6.29 -14.21 0.57
N PHE A 27 -5.74 -15.19 -0.14
CA PHE A 27 -4.66 -16.03 0.36
C PHE A 27 -3.41 -15.19 0.67
N PHE A 28 -2.94 -14.39 -0.30
CA PHE A 28 -1.78 -13.52 -0.10
C PHE A 28 -1.98 -12.61 1.11
N ARG A 29 -3.14 -11.95 1.21
CA ARG A 29 -3.48 -11.11 2.36
C ARG A 29 -3.40 -11.87 3.67
N ALA A 30 -4.06 -13.02 3.76
CA ALA A 30 -4.10 -13.82 4.99
C ALA A 30 -2.68 -14.23 5.42
N SER A 31 -1.87 -14.70 4.47
CA SER A 31 -0.49 -15.12 4.73
C SER A 31 0.41 -13.97 5.19
N VAL A 32 0.29 -12.79 4.59
CA VAL A 32 1.05 -11.59 5.00
C VAL A 32 0.65 -11.13 6.39
N LEU A 33 -0.66 -11.03 6.66
CA LEU A 33 -1.13 -10.62 7.99
C LEU A 33 -0.68 -11.62 9.07
N ALA A 34 -0.77 -12.93 8.80
CA ALA A 34 -0.31 -13.95 9.73
C ALA A 34 1.21 -13.86 9.99
N GLY A 35 2.03 -13.59 8.97
CA GLY A 35 3.48 -13.43 9.12
C GLY A 35 3.91 -12.18 9.90
N HIS A 36 2.98 -11.26 10.18
CA HIS A 36 3.19 -10.05 10.96
C HIS A 36 2.33 -10.01 12.24
N ASP A 37 1.82 -11.15 12.71
CA ASP A 37 0.94 -11.26 13.90
C ASP A 37 -0.29 -10.34 13.85
N GLY A 38 -0.82 -10.10 12.64
CA GLY A 38 -1.95 -9.20 12.43
C GLY A 38 -1.65 -7.75 12.83
N LYS A 39 -0.41 -7.31 12.68
CA LYS A 39 0.07 -6.00 13.14
C LYS A 39 0.78 -5.25 12.01
N CYS A 40 0.46 -3.96 11.88
CA CYS A 40 1.21 -3.09 10.98
C CYS A 40 2.68 -3.02 11.40
N CYS A 41 3.61 -3.34 10.50
CA CYS A 41 5.05 -3.38 10.81
C CYS A 41 5.67 -2.01 11.08
N ILE A 42 4.99 -0.90 10.75
CA ILE A 42 5.45 0.47 11.03
C ILE A 42 4.87 0.99 12.34
N THR A 43 3.54 0.97 12.45
CA THR A 43 2.80 1.67 13.52
C THR A 43 2.36 0.78 14.68
N GLY A 44 2.36 -0.54 14.50
CA GLY A 44 1.82 -1.47 15.49
C GLY A 44 0.29 -1.57 15.53
N ILE A 45 -0.45 -0.88 14.65
CA ILE A 45 -1.91 -1.01 14.57
C ILE A 45 -2.30 -2.47 14.33
N THR A 46 -3.28 -2.98 15.08
CA THR A 46 -3.75 -4.38 14.99
C THR A 46 -5.20 -4.51 14.51
N HIS A 47 -5.90 -3.41 14.24
CA HIS A 47 -7.29 -3.46 13.78
C HIS A 47 -7.37 -4.00 12.35
N PRO A 48 -7.95 -5.20 12.11
CA PRO A 48 -7.77 -5.91 10.84
C PRO A 48 -8.28 -5.16 9.61
N GLU A 49 -9.36 -4.39 9.74
CA GLU A 49 -9.95 -3.60 8.65
C GLU A 49 -9.07 -2.42 8.21
N MET A 50 -8.19 -1.94 9.10
CA MET A 50 -7.23 -0.88 8.78
C MET A 50 -5.94 -1.43 8.15
N LEU A 51 -5.75 -2.75 8.15
CA LEU A 51 -4.55 -3.40 7.63
C LEU A 51 -4.66 -3.73 6.14
N ARG A 52 -3.55 -3.61 5.44
CA ARG A 52 -3.34 -3.94 4.02
C ARG A 52 -2.13 -4.87 3.91
N ALA A 53 -2.16 -5.71 2.88
CA ALA A 53 -1.02 -6.54 2.48
C ALA A 53 -0.42 -5.88 1.24
N SER A 54 0.61 -5.06 1.46
CA SER A 54 1.28 -4.31 0.41
C SER A 54 2.37 -5.17 -0.23
N HIS A 55 2.50 -5.11 -1.56
CA HIS A 55 3.55 -5.84 -2.29
C HIS A 55 4.86 -5.03 -2.30
N ILE A 56 5.99 -5.63 -1.93
CA ILE A 56 7.32 -5.00 -2.01
C ILE A 56 7.70 -4.81 -3.49
N VAL A 57 7.73 -5.90 -4.24
CA VAL A 57 7.82 -5.91 -5.70
C VAL A 57 6.41 -5.82 -6.26
N PRO A 58 6.05 -4.78 -7.04
CA PRO A 58 4.68 -4.57 -7.50
C PRO A 58 4.13 -5.75 -8.29
N TRP A 59 2.83 -6.01 -8.11
CA TRP A 59 2.12 -7.13 -8.77
C TRP A 59 2.37 -7.25 -10.28
N LYS A 60 2.53 -6.13 -10.97
CA LYS A 60 2.70 -6.08 -12.43
C LYS A 60 4.10 -6.51 -12.87
N ASP A 61 5.11 -6.42 -12.02
CA ASP A 61 6.52 -6.51 -12.40
C ASP A 61 7.04 -7.96 -12.36
N ASP A 62 6.58 -8.79 -11.41
CA ASP A 62 6.96 -10.21 -11.36
C ASP A 62 5.78 -11.12 -10.98
N ALA A 63 5.42 -12.03 -11.89
CA ALA A 63 4.34 -12.99 -11.68
C ALA A 63 4.65 -14.05 -10.61
N LYS A 64 5.92 -14.41 -10.42
CA LYS A 64 6.37 -15.43 -9.44
C LYS A 64 6.23 -14.93 -8.01
N LEU A 65 6.33 -13.61 -7.80
CA LEU A 65 6.27 -12.99 -6.48
C LEU A 65 4.84 -12.60 -6.05
N ARG A 66 3.85 -12.72 -6.93
CA ARG A 66 2.46 -12.29 -6.69
C ARG A 66 1.78 -12.91 -5.46
N LEU A 67 2.04 -14.18 -5.23
CA LEU A 67 1.47 -14.96 -4.12
C LEU A 67 2.52 -15.35 -3.08
N ASN A 68 3.77 -14.89 -3.22
CA ASN A 68 4.83 -15.15 -2.26
C ASN A 68 4.66 -14.22 -1.04
N PRO A 69 4.36 -14.74 0.16
CA PRO A 69 4.15 -13.89 1.34
C PRO A 69 5.39 -13.09 1.75
N ARG A 70 6.60 -13.55 1.40
CA ARG A 70 7.85 -12.80 1.65
C ARG A 70 7.94 -11.52 0.81
N ASN A 71 7.14 -11.40 -0.25
CA ASN A 71 7.01 -10.18 -1.04
C ASN A 71 5.92 -9.25 -0.48
N GLY A 72 5.48 -9.45 0.76
CA GLY A 72 4.38 -8.71 1.37
C GLY A 72 4.77 -8.04 2.67
N LEU A 73 4.23 -6.83 2.88
CA LEU A 73 4.30 -6.10 4.14
C LEU A 73 2.90 -5.92 4.71
N CYS A 74 2.75 -6.11 6.03
CA CYS A 74 1.54 -5.72 6.73
C CYS A 74 1.61 -4.23 7.08
N LEU A 75 0.86 -3.40 6.37
CA LEU A 75 0.82 -1.95 6.57
C LEU A 75 -0.59 -1.50 6.96
N ASN A 76 -0.73 -0.38 7.68
CA ASN A 76 -2.03 0.29 7.76
C ASN A 76 -2.34 0.99 6.42
N ALA A 77 -3.61 1.33 6.19
CA ALA A 77 -4.06 1.90 4.93
C ALA A 77 -3.32 3.19 4.50
N LEU A 78 -2.92 4.04 5.46
CA LEU A 78 -2.18 5.28 5.14
C LEU A 78 -0.75 4.97 4.68
N HIS A 79 -0.08 4.05 5.35
CA HIS A 79 1.28 3.64 5.00
C HIS A 79 1.31 2.84 3.71
N ASP A 80 0.35 1.93 3.50
CA ASP A 80 0.17 1.22 2.23
C ASP A 80 0.06 2.20 1.05
N ALA A 81 -0.82 3.19 1.17
CA ALA A 81 -1.01 4.22 0.15
C ALA A 81 0.23 5.07 -0.12
N ALA A 82 1.08 5.29 0.90
CA ALA A 82 2.32 6.04 0.78
C ALA A 82 3.46 5.19 0.18
N PHE A 83 3.58 3.93 0.60
CA PHE A 83 4.57 2.97 0.11
C PHE A 83 4.35 2.68 -1.39
N ASP A 84 3.12 2.35 -1.79
CA ASP A 84 2.77 2.06 -3.18
C ASP A 84 3.04 3.25 -4.13
N ARG A 85 3.03 4.48 -3.59
CA ARG A 85 3.32 5.72 -4.32
C ARG A 85 4.80 6.13 -4.23
N GLY A 86 5.65 5.32 -3.61
CA GLY A 86 7.07 5.60 -3.39
C GLY A 86 7.30 6.86 -2.55
N LEU A 87 6.39 7.18 -1.63
CA LEU A 87 6.53 8.30 -0.69
C LEU A 87 7.38 7.91 0.52
N PHE A 88 7.52 6.62 0.80
CA PHE A 88 8.57 6.08 1.64
C PHE A 88 8.97 4.69 1.15
N THR A 89 10.11 4.20 1.62
CA THR A 89 10.61 2.84 1.36
C THR A 89 11.21 2.25 2.63
N LEU A 90 11.46 0.94 2.60
CA LEU A 90 12.32 0.26 3.56
C LEU A 90 13.69 0.00 2.93
N THR A 91 14.76 0.08 3.72
CA THR A 91 16.10 -0.37 3.32
C THR A 91 16.31 -1.83 3.69
N ASP A 92 17.42 -2.42 3.21
CA ASP A 92 17.83 -3.77 3.59
C ASP A 92 18.16 -3.91 5.09
N ALA A 93 18.43 -2.80 5.78
CA ALA A 93 18.60 -2.74 7.24
C ALA A 93 17.26 -2.65 7.99
N CYS A 94 16.13 -2.81 7.29
CA CYS A 94 14.77 -2.63 7.82
C CYS A 94 14.48 -1.21 8.34
N GLU A 95 15.16 -0.22 7.79
CA GLU A 95 15.01 1.19 8.13
C GLU A 95 13.99 1.90 7.23
N VAL A 96 13.23 2.86 7.78
CA VAL A 96 12.25 3.63 7.01
C VAL A 96 12.92 4.88 6.42
N ARG A 97 12.77 5.07 5.11
CA ARG A 97 13.26 6.27 4.40
C ARG A 97 12.11 7.00 3.72
N HIS A 98 11.88 8.25 4.10
CA HIS A 98 10.83 9.09 3.52
C HIS A 98 11.31 9.86 2.29
N ALA A 99 10.47 9.96 1.27
CA ALA A 99 10.69 10.90 0.18
C ALA A 99 10.43 12.32 0.67
N LYS A 100 11.26 13.29 0.26
CA LYS A 100 11.10 14.71 0.60
C LYS A 100 9.69 15.27 0.32
N ARG A 101 9.02 14.72 -0.71
CA ARG A 101 7.67 15.14 -1.11
C ARG A 101 6.54 14.65 -0.21
N LEU A 102 6.77 13.62 0.62
CA LEU A 102 5.74 13.08 1.52
C LEU A 102 5.27 14.13 2.53
N LYS A 103 6.20 14.91 3.10
CA LYS A 103 5.90 15.93 4.09
C LYS A 103 5.03 17.07 3.51
N LYS A 104 5.07 17.29 2.20
CA LYS A 104 4.30 18.34 1.53
C LYS A 104 2.82 17.95 1.49
N GLY A 105 1.98 18.67 2.24
CA GLY A 105 0.53 18.48 2.25
C GLY A 105 0.00 17.64 3.41
N LEU A 106 0.88 17.19 4.32
CA LEU A 106 0.46 16.59 5.58
C LEU A 106 0.37 17.66 6.68
N PRO A 107 -0.70 17.68 7.48
CA PRO A 107 -0.71 18.41 8.75
C PRO A 107 0.46 17.95 9.63
N ARG A 108 0.98 18.87 10.44
CA ARG A 108 2.17 18.60 11.26
C ARG A 108 1.95 17.43 12.22
N GLU A 109 0.78 17.37 12.83
CA GLU A 109 0.39 16.36 13.81
C GLU A 109 0.35 14.96 13.16
N VAL A 110 -0.11 14.90 11.91
CA VAL A 110 -0.12 13.66 11.12
C VAL A 110 1.30 13.26 10.76
N TRP A 111 2.15 14.21 10.33
CA TRP A 111 3.56 13.93 10.04
C TRP A 111 4.30 13.39 11.27
N ASP A 112 4.23 14.12 12.39
CA ASP A 112 4.91 13.77 13.64
C ASP A 112 4.39 12.43 14.20
N GLY A 113 3.07 12.23 14.16
CA GLY A 113 2.41 11.06 14.73
C GLY A 113 2.45 9.80 13.88
N MET A 114 2.45 9.90 12.54
CA MET A 114 2.33 8.74 11.65
C MET A 114 3.60 8.44 10.85
N PHE A 115 4.53 9.38 10.69
CA PHE A 115 5.70 9.18 9.81
C PHE A 115 7.02 9.49 10.50
N ALA A 116 7.19 10.70 11.04
CA ALA A 116 8.47 11.18 11.55
C ALA A 116 9.10 10.26 12.60
N LYS A 117 8.29 9.76 13.53
CA LYS A 117 8.73 8.88 14.63
C LYS A 117 9.25 7.51 14.17
N HIS A 118 9.03 7.15 12.92
CA HIS A 118 9.42 5.86 12.34
C HIS A 118 10.63 5.99 11.41
N GLU A 119 11.12 7.20 11.16
CA GLU A 119 12.30 7.43 10.34
C GLU A 119 13.57 7.03 11.11
N GLY A 120 14.44 6.26 10.45
CA GLY A 120 15.62 5.68 11.06
C GLY A 120 16.10 4.58 10.17
#